data_AF-A0A0C4E615-F1
#
_entry.id   AF-A0A0C4E615-F1
#
_cell.length_a   1.000
_cell.length_b   1.000
_cell.length_c   1.000
_cell.angle_alpha   90.00
_cell.angle_beta   90.00
_cell.angle_gamma   90.00
#
_symmetry.space_group_name_H-M   'P 1'
#
loop_
_entity.id
_entity.type
_entity.pdbx_description
1 polymer ?
#
loop_
_entity_poly.entity_id
_entity_poly.type
_entity_poly.pdbx_seq_one_letter_code
_entity_poly.pdbx_strand_id
1 'polypeptide(L)'
;MDCSAAAAGGGAGEVCALAASTFPAIRVFRGGGGHGPPAAYQGSMTAAAISQYLARHRRPAVSELATAETLASFQTIDHVVFVAFVPSQGGVIVDDTAAAADEDDLRTLSYRRAALRYRDEFSFGLVTNPALAGVQEGEGESGGGSRRAFVVCHRPGDGHVSRFVFPDLDDGGAALDAFIRDASRPDIAQLTPLNHQRYLDRGWPMVYLFACTEPEREALRTSLAKLAKSHRDSLTVVVADPFEFPGLPERLGLGSPLPSPQGCHLSGALHQLSNDRVYPYPRGRPIDARSVQQWGLDVFQGRVRPWLPPGASTTTSFTDAGPTRVASRKLSIASIPGVKIKIAGYGHDEL
;
A
#
# COMPACT_ATOMS: atom_id res chain seq x y z
N MET A 1 -17.80 18.86 -21.98
CA MET A 1 -19.17 19.13 -21.46
C MET A 1 -19.01 20.10 -20.31
N ASP A 2 -19.44 21.33 -20.49
CA ASP A 2 -19.41 22.35 -19.44
C ASP A 2 -20.61 22.13 -18.51
N CYS A 3 -20.35 21.57 -17.33
CA CYS A 3 -21.40 21.20 -16.37
C CYS A 3 -21.79 22.38 -15.46
N SER A 4 -21.23 23.58 -15.67
CA SER A 4 -21.47 24.74 -14.80
C SER A 4 -22.91 25.28 -14.87
N ALA A 5 -23.69 24.90 -15.88
CA ALA A 5 -25.04 25.42 -16.13
C ALA A 5 -26.21 24.43 -15.91
N ALA A 6 -25.95 23.18 -15.53
CA ALA A 6 -26.95 22.09 -15.55
C ALA A 6 -27.82 21.98 -14.28
N ALA A 7 -28.24 23.11 -13.68
CA ALA A 7 -29.02 23.12 -12.45
C ALA A 7 -30.55 23.08 -12.63
N ALA A 8 -31.09 22.90 -13.84
CA ALA A 8 -32.54 22.91 -14.04
C ALA A 8 -33.03 21.85 -15.04
N GLY A 9 -33.66 20.81 -14.49
CA GLY A 9 -34.75 20.04 -15.12
C GLY A 9 -34.47 19.33 -16.44
N GLY A 10 -34.00 18.09 -16.37
CA GLY A 10 -33.89 17.16 -17.51
C GLY A 10 -32.66 16.25 -17.37
N GLY A 11 -32.65 15.09 -18.05
CA GLY A 11 -31.63 14.02 -17.89
C GLY A 11 -30.16 14.45 -18.01
N ALA A 12 -29.86 15.64 -18.50
CA ALA A 12 -28.54 16.26 -18.42
C ALA A 12 -28.07 16.56 -16.98
N GLY A 13 -28.99 16.86 -16.05
CA GLY A 13 -28.67 17.08 -14.63
C GLY A 13 -28.24 15.81 -13.90
N GLU A 14 -28.79 14.66 -14.29
CA GLU A 14 -28.41 13.34 -13.73
C GLU A 14 -27.01 12.92 -14.21
N VAL A 15 -26.69 13.18 -15.49
CA VAL A 15 -25.34 12.96 -16.04
C VAL A 15 -24.30 13.91 -15.41
N CYS A 16 -24.68 15.16 -15.11
CA CYS A 16 -23.79 16.10 -14.42
C CYS A 16 -23.58 15.74 -12.94
N ALA A 17 -24.57 15.14 -12.26
CA ALA A 17 -24.39 14.61 -10.90
C ALA A 17 -23.40 13.43 -10.85
N LEU A 18 -23.20 12.73 -11.97
CA LEU A 18 -22.19 11.68 -12.13
C LEU A 18 -20.80 12.21 -12.52
N ALA A 19 -20.71 13.49 -12.92
CA ALA A 19 -19.45 14.11 -13.32
C ALA A 19 -18.48 14.16 -12.13
N ALA A 20 -17.21 13.84 -12.38
CA ALA A 20 -16.17 13.98 -11.38
C ALA A 20 -15.81 15.46 -11.20
N SER A 21 -15.46 15.86 -9.97
CA SER A 21 -14.95 17.20 -9.66
C SER A 21 -13.54 17.44 -10.23
N THR A 22 -12.87 16.39 -10.65
CA THR A 22 -11.52 16.39 -11.22
C THR A 22 -11.45 15.47 -12.43
N PHE A 23 -10.73 15.88 -13.47
CA PHE A 23 -10.54 15.10 -14.70
C PHE A 23 -9.05 14.85 -14.96
N PRO A 24 -8.68 13.69 -15.54
CA PRO A 24 -9.54 12.57 -15.93
C PRO A 24 -10.11 11.79 -14.73
N ALA A 25 -11.26 11.14 -14.91
CA ALA A 25 -11.85 10.27 -13.90
C ALA A 25 -12.58 9.09 -14.56
N ILE A 26 -12.46 7.90 -13.96
CA ILE A 26 -13.09 6.67 -14.46
C ILE A 26 -14.16 6.24 -13.45
N ARG A 27 -15.37 5.97 -13.96
CA ARG A 27 -16.52 5.50 -13.18
C ARG A 27 -16.91 4.10 -13.65
N VAL A 28 -17.12 3.20 -12.69
CA VAL A 28 -17.42 1.78 -12.93
C VAL A 28 -18.89 1.53 -12.61
N PHE A 29 -19.64 1.11 -13.62
CA PHE A 29 -21.04 0.76 -13.52
C PHE A 29 -21.18 -0.77 -13.42
N ARG A 30 -21.98 -1.25 -12.47
CA ARG A 30 -22.25 -2.69 -12.28
C ARG A 30 -23.70 -2.99 -12.63
N GLY A 31 -23.92 -4.06 -13.40
CA GLY A 31 -25.27 -4.54 -13.71
C GLY A 31 -25.81 -5.44 -12.59
N GLY A 32 -27.09 -5.29 -12.27
CA GLY A 32 -27.79 -6.12 -11.27
C GLY A 32 -28.69 -5.32 -10.33
N GLY A 33 -29.82 -4.84 -10.85
CA GLY A 33 -31.03 -4.45 -10.09
C GLY A 33 -30.98 -3.22 -9.17
N GLY A 34 -29.83 -2.84 -8.64
CA GLY A 34 -29.68 -1.67 -7.78
C GLY A 34 -29.09 -0.48 -8.53
N HIS A 35 -29.83 0.63 -8.59
CA HIS A 35 -29.35 1.94 -9.07
C HIS A 35 -28.40 2.61 -8.06
N GLY A 36 -27.39 1.89 -7.58
CA GLY A 36 -26.34 2.47 -6.73
C GLY A 36 -25.48 3.43 -7.55
N PRO A 37 -24.90 4.47 -6.92
CA PRO A 37 -24.01 5.39 -7.63
C PRO A 37 -22.79 4.62 -8.17
N PRO A 38 -22.29 4.95 -9.37
CA PRO A 38 -21.14 4.28 -9.93
C PRO A 38 -19.90 4.50 -9.08
N ALA A 39 -19.14 3.42 -8.86
CA ALA A 39 -17.92 3.47 -8.08
C ALA A 39 -16.85 4.27 -8.84
N ALA A 40 -16.14 5.14 -8.15
CA ALA A 40 -14.97 5.80 -8.71
C ALA A 40 -13.81 4.82 -8.76
N TYR A 41 -13.16 4.67 -9.91
CA TYR A 41 -11.92 3.92 -10.02
C TYR A 41 -10.77 4.81 -9.51
N GLN A 42 -10.07 4.30 -8.49
CA GLN A 42 -9.00 5.03 -7.79
C GLN A 42 -7.62 4.38 -8.03
N GLY A 43 -7.54 3.35 -8.88
CA GLY A 43 -6.29 2.71 -9.26
C GLY A 43 -5.55 3.49 -10.34
N SER A 44 -4.41 2.93 -10.79
CA SER A 44 -3.61 3.54 -11.85
C SER A 44 -4.36 3.61 -13.18
N MET A 45 -4.20 4.69 -13.93
CA MET A 45 -4.90 4.90 -15.21
C MET A 45 -4.25 4.20 -16.41
N THR A 46 -3.39 3.20 -16.17
CA THR A 46 -2.79 2.40 -17.24
C THR A 46 -3.75 1.33 -17.76
N ALA A 47 -3.62 0.98 -19.05
CA ALA A 47 -4.43 -0.06 -19.67
C ALA A 47 -4.32 -1.42 -18.95
N ALA A 48 -3.11 -1.78 -18.50
CA ALA A 48 -2.85 -3.01 -17.75
C ALA A 48 -3.59 -3.02 -16.39
N ALA A 49 -3.46 -1.95 -15.60
CA ALA A 49 -4.12 -1.85 -14.29
C ALA A 49 -5.65 -1.86 -14.40
N ILE A 50 -6.22 -1.13 -15.37
CA ILE A 50 -7.66 -1.12 -15.64
C ILE A 50 -8.15 -2.51 -16.05
N SER A 51 -7.42 -3.18 -16.95
CA SER A 51 -7.79 -4.54 -17.41
C SER A 51 -7.76 -5.55 -16.26
N GLN A 52 -6.74 -5.46 -15.39
CA GLN A 52 -6.61 -6.30 -14.20
C GLN A 52 -7.71 -6.03 -13.18
N TYR A 53 -8.04 -4.77 -12.93
CA TYR A 53 -9.18 -4.37 -12.10
C TYR A 53 -10.49 -4.98 -12.62
N LEU A 54 -10.80 -4.84 -13.92
CA LEU A 54 -12.01 -5.40 -14.50
C LEU A 54 -12.03 -6.94 -14.44
N ALA A 55 -10.91 -7.59 -14.74
CA ALA A 55 -10.78 -9.04 -14.64
C ALA A 55 -11.04 -9.54 -13.20
N ARG A 56 -10.52 -8.81 -12.20
CA ARG A 56 -10.74 -9.07 -10.78
C ARG A 56 -12.20 -8.92 -10.38
N HIS A 57 -12.86 -7.86 -10.85
CA HIS A 57 -14.28 -7.64 -10.55
C HIS A 57 -15.24 -8.61 -11.26
N ARG A 58 -14.80 -9.32 -12.30
CA ARG A 58 -15.56 -10.40 -12.94
C ARG A 58 -15.56 -11.70 -12.13
N ARG A 59 -14.58 -11.90 -11.25
CA ARG A 59 -14.51 -13.06 -10.35
C ARG A 59 -15.38 -12.83 -9.11
N PRO A 60 -15.84 -13.88 -8.42
CA PRO A 60 -16.38 -13.75 -7.07
C PRO A 60 -15.45 -12.97 -6.15
N ALA A 61 -15.97 -12.36 -5.08
CA ALA A 61 -15.13 -11.64 -4.11
C ALA A 61 -14.11 -12.59 -3.43
N VAL A 62 -14.51 -13.85 -3.23
CA VAL A 62 -13.65 -14.94 -2.80
C VAL A 62 -13.88 -16.11 -3.76
N SER A 63 -12.83 -16.55 -4.43
CA SER A 63 -12.88 -17.71 -5.34
C SER A 63 -12.65 -19.00 -4.58
N GLU A 64 -13.53 -19.99 -4.75
CA GLU A 64 -13.35 -21.33 -4.18
C GLU A 64 -12.28 -22.10 -4.99
N LEU A 65 -11.28 -22.66 -4.31
CA LEU A 65 -10.13 -23.34 -4.88
C LEU A 65 -10.16 -24.82 -4.46
N ALA A 66 -10.77 -25.65 -5.30
CA ALA A 66 -11.06 -27.06 -4.97
C ALA A 66 -9.90 -28.02 -5.29
N THR A 67 -9.02 -27.65 -6.24
CA THR A 67 -7.94 -28.53 -6.75
C THR A 67 -6.56 -27.86 -6.68
N ALA A 68 -5.51 -28.67 -6.72
CA ALA A 68 -4.13 -28.18 -6.72
C ALA A 68 -3.83 -27.28 -7.93
N GLU A 69 -4.40 -27.58 -9.10
CA GLU A 69 -4.23 -26.77 -10.31
C GLU A 69 -4.91 -25.41 -10.17
N THR A 70 -6.13 -25.38 -9.62
CA THR A 70 -6.84 -24.11 -9.35
C THR A 70 -6.11 -23.26 -8.32
N LEU A 71 -5.51 -23.87 -7.30
CA LEU A 71 -4.70 -23.18 -6.32
C LEU A 71 -3.42 -22.59 -6.94
N ALA A 72 -2.65 -23.39 -7.68
CA ALA A 72 -1.39 -22.94 -8.29
C ALA A 72 -1.60 -21.82 -9.32
N SER A 73 -2.64 -21.93 -10.15
CA SER A 73 -3.00 -20.87 -11.11
C SER A 73 -3.50 -19.61 -10.41
N PHE A 74 -4.26 -19.74 -9.32
CA PHE A 74 -4.77 -18.60 -8.58
C PHE A 74 -3.67 -17.80 -7.87
N GLN A 75 -2.64 -18.46 -7.33
CA GLN A 75 -1.51 -17.80 -6.66
C GLN A 75 -0.76 -16.78 -7.52
N THR A 76 -0.89 -16.85 -8.85
CA THR A 76 -0.21 -15.98 -9.81
C THR A 76 -1.17 -15.09 -10.60
N ILE A 77 -2.47 -15.12 -10.30
CA ILE A 77 -3.50 -14.39 -11.06
C ILE A 77 -3.42 -12.87 -10.91
N ASP A 78 -2.68 -12.40 -9.90
CA ASP A 78 -2.62 -11.01 -9.50
C ASP A 78 -1.25 -10.66 -8.90
N HIS A 79 -0.97 -9.37 -8.70
CA HIS A 79 0.26 -8.91 -8.04
C HIS A 79 0.32 -9.30 -6.57
N VAL A 80 -0.84 -9.35 -5.91
CA VAL A 80 -0.99 -9.80 -4.53
C VAL A 80 -2.25 -10.66 -4.43
N VAL A 81 -2.06 -11.89 -3.96
CA VAL A 81 -3.12 -12.89 -3.82
C VAL A 81 -3.13 -13.38 -2.38
N PHE A 82 -4.31 -13.39 -1.77
CA PHE A 82 -4.52 -14.00 -0.46
C PHE A 82 -5.27 -15.30 -0.64
N VAL A 83 -4.81 -16.38 -0.01
CA VAL A 83 -5.51 -17.67 0.01
C VAL A 83 -5.76 -18.06 1.46
N ALA A 84 -7.02 -18.12 1.85
CA ALA A 84 -7.42 -18.69 3.13
C ALA A 84 -7.54 -20.21 3.01
N PHE A 85 -7.00 -20.91 4.00
CA PHE A 85 -7.16 -22.33 4.20
C PHE A 85 -7.98 -22.50 5.48
N VAL A 86 -9.24 -22.87 5.31
CA VAL A 86 -10.17 -23.06 6.43
C VAL A 86 -10.51 -24.54 6.49
N PRO A 87 -10.27 -25.21 7.64
CA PRO A 87 -10.69 -26.60 7.80
C PRO A 87 -12.20 -26.69 7.61
N SER A 88 -12.64 -27.63 6.78
CA SER A 88 -14.02 -28.09 6.84
C SER A 88 -14.19 -28.97 8.07
N GLN A 89 -14.69 -28.41 9.17
CA GLN A 89 -15.40 -29.21 10.19
C GLN A 89 -16.82 -29.43 9.62
N GLY A 90 -17.26 -30.69 9.51
CA GLY A 90 -18.51 -31.01 8.83
C GLY A 90 -19.72 -30.36 9.48
N GLY A 91 -20.52 -29.62 8.70
CA GLY A 91 -21.84 -29.15 9.12
C GLY A 91 -22.28 -27.82 8.51
N VAL A 92 -22.65 -27.80 7.23
CA VAL A 92 -23.51 -26.71 6.73
C VAL A 92 -24.92 -27.01 7.20
N ILE A 93 -25.46 -26.22 8.13
CA ILE A 93 -26.90 -25.96 8.19
C ILE A 93 -27.13 -24.58 7.62
N VAL A 94 -27.68 -24.56 6.41
CA VAL A 94 -28.38 -23.39 5.85
C VAL A 94 -29.82 -23.47 6.30
N ASP A 95 -30.19 -22.71 7.32
CA ASP A 95 -31.53 -22.14 7.40
C ASP A 95 -31.49 -20.80 8.16
N ASP A 96 -32.37 -19.89 7.77
CA ASP A 96 -32.33 -18.44 7.96
C ASP A 96 -32.56 -17.94 9.41
N THR A 97 -32.22 -18.75 10.41
CA THR A 97 -32.36 -18.39 11.83
C THR A 97 -31.02 -18.46 12.55
N ALA A 98 -30.53 -17.28 12.95
CA ALA A 98 -29.36 -17.08 13.77
C ALA A 98 -29.34 -17.98 15.01
N ALA A 99 -28.60 -19.09 14.94
CA ALA A 99 -28.24 -19.92 16.08
C ALA A 99 -26.84 -20.51 15.83
N ALA A 100 -25.85 -19.98 16.55
CA ALA A 100 -24.44 -20.39 16.56
C ALA A 100 -23.80 -20.57 15.17
N ALA A 101 -23.32 -19.48 14.58
CA ALA A 101 -22.30 -19.59 13.54
C ALA A 101 -21.10 -20.31 14.16
N ASP A 102 -20.73 -21.48 13.64
CA ASP A 102 -19.51 -22.19 14.03
C ASP A 102 -18.32 -21.22 13.95
N GLU A 103 -17.30 -21.36 14.80
CA GLU A 103 -16.13 -20.46 14.79
C GLU A 103 -15.43 -20.41 13.41
N ASP A 104 -15.47 -21.51 12.66
CA ASP A 104 -14.99 -21.58 11.27
C ASP A 104 -15.81 -20.69 10.33
N ASP A 105 -17.10 -20.52 10.59
CA ASP A 105 -17.98 -19.62 9.85
C ASP A 105 -17.68 -18.14 10.20
N LEU A 106 -17.33 -17.83 11.46
CA LEU A 106 -16.90 -16.47 11.85
C LEU A 106 -15.59 -16.05 11.18
N ARG A 107 -14.58 -16.93 11.14
CA ARG A 107 -13.30 -16.66 10.45
C ARG A 107 -13.49 -16.53 8.95
N THR A 108 -14.31 -17.42 8.36
CA THR A 108 -14.68 -17.35 6.94
C THR A 108 -15.41 -16.05 6.63
N LEU A 109 -16.33 -15.63 7.50
CA LEU A 109 -17.06 -14.37 7.38
C LEU A 109 -16.12 -13.16 7.47
N SER A 110 -15.20 -13.13 8.43
CA SER A 110 -14.16 -12.10 8.54
C SER A 110 -13.30 -12.02 7.28
N TYR A 111 -12.87 -13.17 6.75
CA TYR A 111 -12.11 -13.24 5.51
C TYR A 111 -12.91 -12.73 4.31
N ARG A 112 -14.18 -13.13 4.16
CA ARG A 112 -15.06 -12.64 3.08
C ARG A 112 -15.32 -11.12 3.19
N ARG A 113 -15.46 -10.58 4.41
CA ARG A 113 -15.58 -9.13 4.65
C ARG A 113 -14.31 -8.38 4.25
N ALA A 114 -13.14 -8.89 4.63
CA ALA A 114 -11.85 -8.33 4.20
C ALA A 114 -11.71 -8.39 2.67
N ALA A 115 -12.09 -9.51 2.05
CA ALA A 115 -12.06 -9.67 0.60
C ALA A 115 -12.94 -8.65 -0.14
N LEU A 116 -14.12 -8.33 0.40
CA LEU A 116 -14.97 -7.27 -0.16
C LEU A 116 -14.35 -5.88 -0.03
N ARG A 117 -13.69 -5.60 1.11
CA ARG A 117 -13.06 -4.30 1.38
C ARG A 117 -11.85 -4.03 0.47
N TYR A 118 -10.98 -5.03 0.30
CA TYR A 118 -9.77 -4.89 -0.50
C TYR A 118 -9.92 -5.43 -1.94
N ARG A 119 -11.17 -5.66 -2.39
CA ARG A 119 -11.48 -6.23 -3.70
C ARG A 119 -10.94 -5.40 -4.85
N ASP A 120 -10.77 -4.10 -4.66
CA ASP A 120 -10.28 -3.21 -5.72
C ASP A 120 -8.75 -3.36 -5.91
N GLU A 121 -8.03 -3.94 -4.94
CA GLU A 121 -6.56 -4.05 -4.92
C GLU A 121 -6.02 -5.48 -4.92
N PHE A 122 -6.67 -6.43 -4.23
CA PHE A 122 -6.17 -7.80 -4.03
C PHE A 122 -7.16 -8.88 -4.48
N SER A 123 -6.65 -10.07 -4.79
CA SER A 123 -7.48 -11.23 -5.17
C SER A 123 -7.52 -12.21 -4.00
N PHE A 124 -8.70 -12.76 -3.70
CA PHE A 124 -8.94 -13.60 -2.52
C PHE A 124 -9.46 -14.98 -2.93
N GLY A 125 -8.86 -16.03 -2.37
CA GLY A 125 -9.20 -17.42 -2.62
C GLY A 125 -9.46 -18.18 -1.32
N LEU A 126 -10.31 -19.20 -1.37
CA LEU A 126 -10.64 -20.04 -0.23
C LEU A 126 -10.41 -21.51 -0.59
N VAL A 127 -9.68 -22.21 0.28
CA VAL A 127 -9.43 -23.64 0.22
C VAL A 127 -10.09 -24.27 1.45
N THR A 128 -11.08 -25.13 1.22
CA THR A 128 -11.75 -25.92 2.27
C THR A 128 -11.32 -27.39 2.27
N ASN A 129 -10.60 -27.81 1.21
CA ASN A 129 -10.09 -29.17 1.06
C ASN A 129 -8.85 -29.39 1.93
N PRO A 130 -8.89 -30.29 2.93
CA PRO A 130 -7.77 -30.48 3.85
C PRO A 130 -6.53 -31.09 3.20
N ALA A 131 -6.67 -31.83 2.10
CA ALA A 131 -5.52 -32.36 1.38
C ALA A 131 -4.64 -31.25 0.80
N LEU A 132 -5.24 -30.13 0.40
CA LEU A 132 -4.53 -28.96 -0.11
C LEU A 132 -3.95 -28.10 1.03
N ALA A 133 -4.64 -28.04 2.18
CA ALA A 133 -4.15 -27.34 3.36
C ALA A 133 -2.87 -27.97 3.93
N GLY A 134 -2.81 -29.31 4.00
CA GLY A 134 -1.65 -30.02 4.55
C GLY A 134 -0.36 -29.86 3.74
N VAL A 135 -0.46 -29.63 2.41
CA VAL A 135 0.72 -29.36 1.56
C VAL A 135 1.33 -27.98 1.87
N GLN A 136 0.51 -27.01 2.26
CA GLN A 136 0.94 -25.64 2.54
C GLN A 136 1.50 -25.46 3.98
N GLU A 137 1.29 -26.42 4.88
CA GLU A 137 1.81 -26.42 6.25
C GLU A 137 3.28 -26.90 6.34
N GLY A 138 3.77 -27.68 5.36
CA GLY A 138 5.16 -28.14 5.29
C GLY A 138 5.49 -29.28 6.27
N GLU A 139 6.49 -30.11 5.93
CA GLU A 139 6.86 -31.34 6.66
C GLU A 139 7.38 -31.12 8.10
N GLY A 140 7.59 -29.87 8.55
CA GLY A 140 8.22 -29.53 9.83
C GLY A 140 7.30 -29.35 11.05
N GLU A 141 5.98 -29.22 10.85
CA GLU A 141 4.98 -29.14 11.92
C GLU A 141 4.16 -30.44 12.05
N SER A 142 4.79 -31.57 11.75
CA SER A 142 4.27 -32.91 12.06
C SER A 142 4.39 -33.18 13.57
N GLY A 143 3.64 -32.42 14.37
CA GLY A 143 3.72 -32.42 15.82
C GLY A 143 2.38 -32.16 16.49
N GLY A 144 1.32 -32.80 16.01
CA GLY A 144 0.07 -32.95 16.76
C GLY A 144 -0.90 -31.77 16.74
N GLY A 145 -2.04 -31.98 16.07
CA GLY A 145 -3.35 -31.56 16.58
C GLY A 145 -3.62 -30.06 16.76
N SER A 146 -3.56 -29.28 15.68
CA SER A 146 -4.51 -28.16 15.52
C SER A 146 -4.59 -27.76 14.06
N ARG A 147 -5.70 -28.14 13.41
CA ARG A 147 -6.06 -27.77 12.03
C ARG A 147 -6.53 -26.32 12.07
N ARG A 148 -5.62 -25.37 12.33
CA ARG A 148 -6.00 -23.95 12.48
C ARG A 148 -6.27 -23.35 11.12
N ALA A 149 -7.28 -22.50 11.02
CA ALA A 149 -7.46 -21.69 9.83
C ALA A 149 -6.27 -20.72 9.68
N PHE A 150 -5.81 -20.54 8.45
CA PHE A 150 -4.72 -19.63 8.15
C PHE A 150 -4.92 -18.96 6.79
N VAL A 151 -4.22 -17.84 6.57
CA VAL A 151 -4.19 -17.12 5.30
C VAL A 151 -2.75 -17.02 4.84
N VAL A 152 -2.51 -17.30 3.57
CA VAL A 152 -1.21 -17.10 2.91
C VAL A 152 -1.34 -15.94 1.93
N CYS A 153 -0.42 -14.99 2.01
CA CYS A 153 -0.23 -13.95 1.02
C CYS A 153 0.85 -14.40 0.04
N HIS A 154 0.53 -14.36 -1.26
CA HIS A 154 1.46 -14.60 -2.36
C HIS A 154 1.68 -13.30 -3.13
N ARG A 155 2.95 -12.92 -3.31
CA ARG A 155 3.34 -11.77 -4.13
C ARG A 155 4.31 -12.24 -5.21
N PRO A 156 3.80 -12.66 -6.39
CA PRO A 156 4.63 -13.25 -7.45
C PRO A 156 5.73 -12.33 -7.96
N GLY A 157 5.48 -11.01 -7.95
CA GLY A 157 6.41 -10.02 -8.49
C GLY A 157 7.75 -9.94 -7.75
N ASP A 158 7.77 -10.19 -6.43
CA ASP A 158 9.00 -10.18 -5.63
C ASP A 158 9.27 -11.49 -4.87
N GLY A 159 8.46 -12.53 -5.14
CA GLY A 159 8.58 -13.86 -4.55
C GLY A 159 8.25 -13.91 -3.05
N HIS A 160 7.70 -12.85 -2.47
CA HIS A 160 7.40 -12.82 -1.05
C HIS A 160 6.16 -13.65 -0.72
N VAL A 161 6.30 -14.48 0.32
CA VAL A 161 5.21 -15.26 0.89
C VAL A 161 5.17 -14.98 2.38
N SER A 162 3.98 -14.67 2.90
CA SER A 162 3.76 -14.49 4.33
C SER A 162 2.49 -15.22 4.76
N ARG A 163 2.46 -15.60 6.04
CA ARG A 163 1.41 -16.43 6.62
C ARG A 163 0.82 -15.73 7.83
N PHE A 164 -0.50 -15.82 7.95
CA PHE A 164 -1.28 -15.40 9.10
C PHE A 164 -2.08 -16.60 9.61
N VAL A 165 -2.05 -16.83 10.92
CA VAL A 165 -2.88 -17.85 11.56
C VAL A 165 -3.95 -17.14 12.35
N PHE A 166 -5.21 -17.56 12.19
CA PHE A 166 -6.31 -16.95 12.94
C PHE A 166 -6.12 -17.21 14.45
N PRO A 167 -6.44 -16.23 15.31
CA PRO A 167 -6.45 -16.43 16.75
C PRO A 167 -7.52 -17.45 17.16
N ASP A 168 -7.29 -18.10 18.31
CA ASP A 168 -8.16 -19.16 18.81
C ASP A 168 -9.50 -18.63 19.36
N LEU A 169 -9.54 -17.41 19.89
CA LEU A 169 -10.66 -16.91 20.71
C LEU A 169 -11.48 -15.77 20.07
N ASP A 170 -11.17 -15.37 18.83
CA ASP A 170 -11.90 -14.31 18.13
C ASP A 170 -11.92 -14.52 16.60
N ASP A 171 -12.69 -13.68 15.90
CA ASP A 171 -12.89 -13.76 14.44
C ASP A 171 -11.65 -13.32 13.61
N GLY A 172 -10.59 -12.87 14.29
CA GLY A 172 -9.33 -12.42 13.74
C GLY A 172 -9.41 -11.16 12.90
N GLY A 173 -10.57 -10.48 12.81
CA GLY A 173 -10.83 -9.46 11.79
C GLY A 173 -9.80 -8.33 11.78
N ALA A 174 -9.53 -7.72 12.94
CA ALA A 174 -8.56 -6.62 13.05
C ALA A 174 -7.11 -7.08 12.78
N ALA A 175 -6.75 -8.29 13.22
CA ALA A 175 -5.43 -8.87 13.00
C ALA A 175 -5.22 -9.27 11.52
N LEU A 176 -6.27 -9.82 10.89
CA LEU A 176 -6.31 -10.12 9.47
C LEU A 176 -6.18 -8.84 8.63
N ASP A 177 -6.88 -7.78 9.01
CA ASP A 177 -6.77 -6.47 8.37
C ASP A 177 -5.34 -5.91 8.44
N ALA A 178 -4.70 -6.00 9.61
CA ALA A 178 -3.31 -5.59 9.77
C ALA A 178 -2.37 -6.45 8.92
N PHE A 179 -2.58 -7.78 8.91
CA PHE A 179 -1.83 -8.70 8.09
C PHE A 179 -1.97 -8.38 6.60
N ILE A 180 -3.18 -8.20 6.07
CA ILE A 180 -3.40 -7.89 4.65
C ILE A 180 -2.63 -6.64 4.26
N ARG A 181 -2.70 -5.57 5.07
CA ARG A 181 -1.99 -4.32 4.78
C ARG A 181 -0.47 -4.50 4.78
N ASP A 182 0.07 -5.21 5.77
CA ASP A 182 1.52 -5.41 5.89
C ASP A 182 2.06 -6.38 4.82
N ALA A 183 1.41 -7.52 4.66
CA ALA A 183 1.78 -8.58 3.73
C ALA A 183 1.71 -8.14 2.28
N SER A 184 0.73 -7.30 1.92
CA SER A 184 0.54 -6.76 0.57
C SER A 184 1.61 -5.76 0.13
N ARG A 185 2.42 -5.24 1.08
CA ARG A 185 3.34 -4.13 0.81
C ARG A 185 4.47 -4.56 -0.12
N PRO A 186 4.60 -3.98 -1.33
CA PRO A 186 5.80 -4.11 -2.14
C PRO A 186 6.95 -3.30 -1.54
N ASP A 187 8.18 -3.66 -1.88
CA ASP A 187 9.36 -2.91 -1.44
C ASP A 187 9.34 -1.46 -1.99
N ILE A 188 8.86 -1.28 -3.23
CA ILE A 188 8.56 0.01 -3.84
C ILE A 188 7.13 -0.02 -4.38
N ALA A 189 6.23 0.75 -3.75
CA ALA A 189 4.82 0.77 -4.14
C ALA A 189 4.54 1.72 -5.29
N GLN A 190 3.59 1.37 -6.15
CA GLN A 190 2.94 2.38 -6.97
C GLN A 190 1.93 3.15 -6.12
N LEU A 191 2.12 4.46 -6.01
CA LEU A 191 1.16 5.33 -5.36
C LEU A 191 -0.02 5.56 -6.30
N THR A 192 -1.22 5.36 -5.78
CA THR A 192 -2.49 5.67 -6.46
C THR A 192 -3.43 6.33 -5.45
N PRO A 193 -4.44 7.10 -5.90
CA PRO A 193 -5.43 7.69 -4.99
C PRO A 193 -6.06 6.66 -4.03
N LEU A 194 -6.21 5.41 -4.48
CA LEU A 194 -6.76 4.29 -3.70
C LEU A 194 -5.93 3.95 -2.46
N ASN A 195 -4.59 4.02 -2.56
CA ASN A 195 -3.69 3.52 -1.53
C ASN A 195 -2.91 4.62 -0.79
N HIS A 196 -3.01 5.88 -1.23
CA HIS A 196 -2.24 6.98 -0.65
C HIS A 196 -2.52 7.16 0.84
N GLN A 197 -3.79 7.22 1.24
CA GLN A 197 -4.16 7.39 2.66
C GLN A 197 -3.61 6.26 3.52
N ARG A 198 -3.65 5.02 3.04
CA ARG A 198 -3.10 3.85 3.76
C ARG A 198 -1.60 3.99 4.02
N TYR A 199 -0.85 4.59 3.09
CA TYR A 199 0.58 4.84 3.30
C TYR A 199 0.84 6.01 4.25
N LEU A 200 -0.02 7.03 4.26
CA LEU A 200 0.06 8.14 5.22
C LEU A 200 -0.25 7.67 6.64
N ASP A 201 -1.31 6.88 6.83
CA ASP A 201 -1.75 6.36 8.13
C ASP A 201 -0.70 5.49 8.82
N ARG A 202 0.27 4.96 8.07
CA ARG A 202 1.41 4.20 8.61
C ARG A 202 2.34 5.07 9.46
N GLY A 203 2.41 6.37 9.17
CA GLY A 203 3.23 7.34 9.91
C GLY A 203 4.74 7.21 9.71
N TRP A 204 5.21 6.31 8.85
CA TRP A 204 6.65 6.16 8.57
C TRP A 204 7.11 7.17 7.53
N PRO A 205 8.39 7.58 7.54
CA PRO A 205 8.91 8.47 6.51
C PRO A 205 8.68 7.89 5.11
N MET A 206 8.19 8.75 4.22
CA MET A 206 7.72 8.37 2.90
C MET A 206 8.58 9.03 1.82
N VAL A 207 9.20 8.21 0.99
CA VAL A 207 10.00 8.65 -0.17
C VAL A 207 9.10 8.62 -1.40
N TYR A 208 8.81 9.80 -1.94
CA TYR A 208 8.08 9.96 -3.20
C TYR A 208 9.07 10.04 -4.35
N LEU A 209 8.85 9.23 -5.38
CA LEU A 209 9.58 9.28 -6.64
C LEU A 209 8.57 9.51 -7.78
N PHE A 210 8.67 10.63 -8.47
CA PHE A 210 7.78 10.98 -9.57
C PHE A 210 8.44 10.67 -10.91
N ALA A 211 7.71 9.91 -11.72
CA ALA A 211 8.08 9.63 -13.10
C ALA A 211 6.81 9.55 -13.96
N CYS A 212 6.88 10.18 -15.14
CA CYS A 212 5.70 10.38 -15.97
C CYS A 212 5.33 9.13 -16.77
N THR A 213 6.30 8.27 -17.10
CA THR A 213 6.03 7.07 -17.88
C THR A 213 6.16 5.80 -17.03
N GLU A 214 5.38 4.77 -17.36
CA GLU A 214 5.50 3.47 -16.67
C GLU A 214 6.89 2.83 -16.82
N PRO A 215 7.56 2.86 -18.00
CA PRO A 215 8.92 2.35 -18.13
C PRO A 215 9.93 3.03 -17.20
N GLU A 216 9.81 4.34 -16.97
CA GLU A 216 10.67 5.06 -16.01
C GLU A 216 10.37 4.67 -14.56
N ARG A 217 9.08 4.54 -14.20
CA ARG A 217 8.69 4.03 -12.87
C ARG A 217 9.24 2.63 -12.65
N GLU A 218 9.19 1.77 -13.65
CA GLU A 218 9.72 0.41 -13.57
C GLU A 218 11.25 0.39 -13.47
N ALA A 219 11.94 1.27 -14.19
CA ALA A 219 13.38 1.44 -14.06
C ALA A 219 13.79 1.90 -12.65
N LEU A 220 13.01 2.79 -12.02
CA LEU A 220 13.19 3.18 -10.63
C LEU A 220 12.96 2.00 -9.68
N ARG A 221 11.87 1.23 -9.86
CA ARG A 221 11.59 0.04 -9.04
C ARG A 221 12.76 -0.96 -9.12
N THR A 222 13.24 -1.24 -10.33
CA THR A 222 14.34 -2.19 -10.55
C THR A 222 15.65 -1.69 -9.96
N SER A 223 16.04 -0.44 -10.23
CA SER A 223 17.34 0.11 -9.82
C SER A 223 17.45 0.33 -8.31
N LEU A 224 16.32 0.63 -7.64
CA LEU A 224 16.27 0.90 -6.21
C LEU A 224 15.77 -0.28 -5.37
N ALA A 225 15.38 -1.40 -5.98
CA ALA A 225 14.80 -2.57 -5.30
C ALA A 225 15.60 -3.00 -4.06
N LYS A 226 16.92 -3.15 -4.19
CA LYS A 226 17.80 -3.58 -3.09
C LYS A 226 17.80 -2.59 -1.92
N LEU A 227 17.82 -1.29 -2.22
CA LEU A 227 17.82 -0.22 -1.23
C LEU A 227 16.46 -0.15 -0.51
N ALA A 228 15.37 -0.21 -1.28
CA ALA A 228 14.03 -0.20 -0.70
C ALA A 228 13.78 -1.42 0.18
N LYS A 229 14.25 -2.61 -0.25
CA LYS A 229 14.17 -3.83 0.53
C LYS A 229 14.92 -3.74 1.86
N SER A 230 16.13 -3.16 1.88
CA SER A 230 16.92 -3.03 3.12
C SER A 230 16.34 -2.02 4.12
N HIS A 231 15.45 -1.14 3.68
CA HIS A 231 14.79 -0.13 4.51
C HIS A 231 13.27 -0.30 4.56
N ARG A 232 12.74 -1.48 4.19
CA ARG A 232 11.30 -1.77 4.14
C ARG A 232 10.58 -1.57 5.48
N ASP A 233 11.33 -1.75 6.56
CA ASP A 233 10.87 -1.72 7.96
C ASP A 233 11.12 -0.38 8.66
N SER A 234 11.59 0.62 7.91
CA SER A 234 11.74 1.99 8.43
C SER A 234 11.37 3.09 7.43
N LEU A 235 11.20 2.78 6.14
CA LEU A 235 10.78 3.71 5.10
C LEU A 235 9.62 3.14 4.26
N THR A 236 8.80 4.03 3.72
CA THR A 236 7.84 3.71 2.65
C THR A 236 8.32 4.36 1.36
N VAL A 237 8.76 3.56 0.39
CA VAL A 237 9.18 4.08 -0.92
C VAL A 237 8.06 3.92 -1.93
N VAL A 238 7.69 5.00 -2.60
CA VAL A 238 6.65 4.98 -3.63
C VAL A 238 7.11 5.62 -4.93
N VAL A 239 6.63 5.06 -6.03
CA VAL A 239 6.69 5.67 -7.36
C VAL A 239 5.28 6.17 -7.74
N ALA A 240 5.19 7.35 -8.33
CA ALA A 240 3.92 7.98 -8.66
C ALA A 240 3.96 8.65 -10.03
N ASP A 241 2.82 8.63 -10.71
CA ASP A 241 2.58 9.54 -11.83
C ASP A 241 2.23 10.92 -11.26
N PRO A 242 2.99 11.98 -11.54
CA PRO A 242 2.68 13.30 -11.02
C PRO A 242 1.34 13.86 -11.52
N PHE A 243 0.80 13.35 -12.63
CA PHE A 243 -0.51 13.75 -13.15
C PHE A 243 -1.67 13.05 -12.45
N GLU A 244 -1.46 11.90 -11.80
CA GLU A 244 -2.47 11.29 -10.93
C GLU A 244 -2.62 12.05 -9.59
N PHE A 245 -1.63 12.89 -9.23
CA PHE A 245 -1.60 13.67 -7.98
C PHE A 245 -1.34 15.16 -8.21
N PRO A 246 -2.28 15.89 -8.83
CA PRO A 246 -2.10 17.32 -9.10
C PRO A 246 -1.85 18.09 -7.79
N GLY A 247 -0.78 18.90 -7.78
CA GLY A 247 -0.37 19.70 -6.62
C GLY A 247 0.45 18.97 -5.55
N LEU A 248 0.52 17.62 -5.56
CA LEU A 248 1.39 16.90 -4.62
C LEU A 248 2.89 17.23 -4.83
N PRO A 249 3.43 17.26 -6.06
CA PRO A 249 4.82 17.66 -6.27
C PRO A 249 5.14 19.07 -5.76
N GLU A 250 4.20 20.00 -5.89
CA GLU A 250 4.35 21.37 -5.40
C GLU A 250 4.37 21.42 -3.87
N ARG A 251 3.47 20.69 -3.19
CA ARG A 251 3.49 20.53 -1.73
C ARG A 251 4.75 19.83 -1.21
N LEU A 252 5.43 19.08 -2.08
CA LEU A 252 6.70 18.42 -1.78
C LEU A 252 7.92 19.27 -2.17
N GLY A 253 7.73 20.55 -2.54
CA GLY A 253 8.81 21.47 -2.90
C GLY A 253 9.50 21.16 -4.24
N LEU A 254 8.90 20.30 -5.07
CA LEU A 254 9.44 19.92 -6.39
C LEU A 254 9.02 20.90 -7.49
N GLY A 255 8.02 21.75 -7.21
CA GLY A 255 7.40 22.66 -8.17
C GLY A 255 6.29 21.98 -8.95
N SER A 256 5.65 22.73 -9.85
CA SER A 256 4.59 22.18 -10.69
C SER A 256 5.16 21.18 -11.70
N PRO A 257 4.55 20.00 -11.88
CA PRO A 257 4.87 19.08 -12.96
C PRO A 257 4.40 19.71 -14.27
N LEU A 258 5.20 20.61 -14.84
CA LEU A 258 4.88 21.20 -16.14
C LEU A 258 5.10 20.14 -17.22
N PRO A 259 4.11 19.91 -18.10
CA PRO A 259 4.36 19.24 -19.37
C PRO A 259 5.27 20.16 -20.19
N SER A 260 6.59 20.01 -20.02
CA SER A 260 7.57 20.72 -20.83
C SER A 260 7.69 20.00 -22.18
N PRO A 261 8.15 20.68 -23.25
CA PRO A 261 8.50 20.00 -24.51
C PRO A 261 9.59 18.92 -24.34
N GLN A 262 10.25 18.85 -23.18
CA GLN A 262 11.26 17.85 -22.81
C GLN A 262 10.69 16.73 -21.92
N GLY A 263 9.37 16.67 -21.71
CA GLY A 263 8.71 15.74 -20.79
C GLY A 263 8.68 16.25 -19.34
N CYS A 264 8.26 15.40 -18.40
CA CYS A 264 8.42 15.71 -16.98
C CYS A 264 9.68 15.05 -16.44
N HIS A 265 10.43 15.78 -15.63
CA HIS A 265 11.69 15.30 -15.10
C HIS A 265 11.47 14.37 -13.90
N LEU A 266 12.27 13.31 -13.85
CA LEU A 266 12.40 12.49 -12.64
C LEU A 266 12.70 13.39 -11.45
N SER A 267 11.88 13.29 -10.43
CA SER A 267 11.99 14.08 -9.21
C SER A 267 11.54 13.26 -8.02
N GLY A 268 11.86 13.71 -6.82
CA GLY A 268 11.43 13.01 -5.63
C GLY A 268 11.64 13.82 -4.37
N ALA A 269 11.03 13.38 -3.28
CA ALA A 269 11.13 14.03 -1.99
C ALA A 269 11.03 12.99 -0.88
N LEU A 270 11.62 13.28 0.27
CA LEU A 270 11.39 12.56 1.51
C LEU A 270 10.44 13.40 2.35
N HIS A 271 9.34 12.78 2.78
CA HIS A 271 8.36 13.36 3.68
C HIS A 271 8.42 12.61 5.01
N GLN A 272 8.89 13.27 6.04
CA GLN A 272 8.88 12.75 7.40
C GLN A 272 7.51 13.03 8.00
N LEU A 273 6.64 12.00 8.02
CA LEU A 273 5.24 12.12 8.40
C LEU A 273 5.03 12.52 9.88
N SER A 274 5.96 12.16 10.76
CA SER A 274 5.87 12.42 12.20
C SER A 274 5.88 13.91 12.57
N ASN A 275 6.57 14.73 11.78
CA ASN A 275 6.72 16.18 12.01
C ASN A 275 6.42 17.03 10.77
N ASP A 276 5.82 16.40 9.76
CA ASP A 276 5.43 16.99 8.48
C ASP A 276 6.59 17.73 7.76
N ARG A 277 7.84 17.25 7.94
CA ARG A 277 8.99 17.83 7.25
C ARG A 277 9.17 17.24 5.87
N VAL A 278 9.38 18.12 4.90
CA VAL A 278 9.61 17.75 3.51
C VAL A 278 11.05 18.08 3.15
N TYR A 279 11.72 17.14 2.48
CA TYR A 279 13.07 17.29 1.96
C TYR A 279 13.03 16.97 0.46
N PRO A 280 13.00 17.99 -0.42
CA PRO A 280 13.05 17.80 -1.86
C PRO A 280 14.41 17.25 -2.28
N TYR A 281 14.40 16.26 -3.19
CA TYR A 281 15.63 15.74 -3.76
C TYR A 281 16.29 16.81 -4.67
N PRO A 282 17.62 16.99 -4.62
CA PRO A 282 18.29 18.05 -5.39
C PRO A 282 18.08 17.89 -6.90
N ARG A 283 17.62 18.98 -7.55
CA ARG A 283 17.43 19.01 -9.01
C ARG A 283 18.77 18.79 -9.74
N GLY A 284 18.71 18.03 -10.84
CA GLY A 284 19.88 17.73 -11.67
C GLY A 284 20.81 16.64 -11.11
N ARG A 285 20.55 16.13 -9.90
CA ARG A 285 21.24 14.97 -9.36
C ARG A 285 20.60 13.68 -9.91
N PRO A 286 21.37 12.66 -10.31
CA PRO A 286 20.80 11.39 -10.75
C PRO A 286 20.02 10.71 -9.61
N ILE A 287 18.92 10.03 -9.96
CA ILE A 287 18.13 9.20 -9.03
C ILE A 287 18.60 7.75 -9.21
N ASP A 288 19.76 7.45 -8.61
CA ASP A 288 20.33 6.12 -8.53
C ASP A 288 20.56 5.72 -7.06
N ALA A 289 20.74 4.43 -6.79
CA ALA A 289 20.85 3.91 -5.43
C ALA A 289 21.92 4.62 -4.59
N ARG A 290 23.09 4.91 -5.16
CA ARG A 290 24.19 5.56 -4.45
C ARG A 290 23.86 7.01 -4.11
N SER A 291 23.34 7.75 -5.10
CA SER A 291 23.01 9.17 -4.94
C SER A 291 21.87 9.37 -3.95
N VAL A 292 20.83 8.53 -4.03
CA VAL A 292 19.67 8.53 -3.11
C VAL A 292 20.10 8.15 -1.70
N GLN A 293 20.90 7.09 -1.53
CA GLN A 293 21.38 6.67 -0.21
C GLN A 293 22.23 7.77 0.45
N GLN A 294 23.16 8.36 -0.29
CA GLN A 294 24.00 9.43 0.25
C GLN A 294 23.16 10.64 0.67
N TRP A 295 22.20 11.04 -0.15
CA TRP A 295 21.31 12.15 0.18
C TRP A 295 20.44 11.84 1.41
N GLY A 296 19.88 10.64 1.51
CA GLY A 296 19.11 10.21 2.69
C GLY A 296 19.93 10.26 3.97
N LEU A 297 21.20 9.85 3.92
CA LEU A 297 22.13 9.99 5.05
C LEU A 297 22.39 11.46 5.41
N ASP A 298 22.54 12.33 4.42
CA ASP A 298 22.74 13.75 4.66
C ASP A 298 21.49 14.40 5.31
N VAL A 299 20.28 13.97 4.93
CA VAL A 299 19.03 14.38 5.60
C VAL A 299 19.01 13.89 7.05
N PHE A 300 19.28 12.59 7.27
CA PHE A 300 19.30 11.99 8.61
C PHE A 300 20.33 12.65 9.55
N GLN A 301 21.48 13.06 9.00
CA GLN A 301 22.52 13.76 9.75
C GLN A 301 22.25 15.25 9.98
N GLY A 302 21.10 15.77 9.52
CA GLY A 302 20.73 17.18 9.65
C GLY A 302 21.56 18.12 8.77
N ARG A 303 22.21 17.61 7.72
CA ARG A 303 22.99 18.42 6.76
C ARG A 303 22.09 19.06 5.70
N VAL A 304 20.92 18.47 5.46
CA VAL A 304 19.89 19.02 4.57
C VAL A 304 18.81 19.67 5.43
N ARG A 305 18.47 20.93 5.13
CA ARG A 305 17.38 21.63 5.80
C ARG A 305 16.03 21.22 5.18
N PRO A 306 14.95 21.15 5.98
CA PRO A 306 13.62 20.92 5.44
C PRO A 306 13.22 22.10 4.53
N TRP A 307 12.43 21.79 3.51
CA TRP A 307 11.83 22.79 2.63
C TRP A 307 10.73 23.56 3.36
N LEU A 308 10.68 24.85 3.09
CA LEU A 308 9.66 25.76 3.59
C LEU A 308 8.77 26.19 2.43
N PRO A 309 7.45 26.05 2.54
CA PRO A 309 6.53 26.56 1.54
C PRO A 309 6.71 28.07 1.35
N PRO A 310 6.52 28.60 0.12
CA PRO A 310 6.52 30.05 -0.12
C PRO A 310 5.56 30.78 0.84
N GLY A 311 6.05 31.80 1.54
CA GLY A 311 5.26 32.57 2.51
C GLY A 311 5.24 32.02 3.95
N ALA A 312 5.81 30.83 4.19
CA ALA A 312 6.02 30.34 5.55
C ALA A 312 7.12 31.16 6.25
N SER A 313 6.76 31.90 7.30
CA SER A 313 7.74 32.45 8.24
C SER A 313 8.25 31.33 9.15
N THR A 314 9.52 31.38 9.56
CA THR A 314 10.12 30.48 10.57
C THR A 314 9.44 30.67 11.93
N THR A 315 8.23 30.18 12.09
CA THR A 315 7.48 30.19 13.36
C THR A 315 7.59 28.81 14.00
N THR A 316 8.34 28.75 15.10
CA THR A 316 8.40 27.81 16.25
C THR A 316 8.30 26.28 16.07
N SER A 317 7.69 25.71 15.02
CA SER A 317 7.78 24.26 14.73
C SER A 317 9.03 23.90 13.92
N PHE A 318 9.62 24.89 13.24
CA PHE A 318 10.83 24.77 12.42
C PHE A 318 12.12 25.22 13.12
N THR A 319 12.07 25.63 14.39
CA THR A 319 13.27 26.05 15.15
C THR A 319 14.11 24.89 15.67
N ASP A 320 13.59 23.66 15.66
CA ASP A 320 14.38 22.48 15.97
C ASP A 320 14.88 21.85 14.67
N ALA A 321 16.11 22.17 14.25
CA ALA A 321 16.74 21.58 13.06
C ALA A 321 17.03 20.06 13.21
N GLY A 322 16.49 19.40 14.25
CA GLY A 322 17.07 18.17 14.78
C GLY A 322 18.45 18.46 15.35
N PRO A 323 19.11 17.50 16.00
CA PRO A 323 20.47 17.67 16.43
C PRO A 323 21.36 17.89 15.19
N THR A 324 21.69 19.15 14.89
CA THR A 324 22.83 19.48 14.06
C THR A 324 24.03 19.00 14.85
N ARG A 325 24.46 17.77 14.60
CA ARG A 325 25.76 17.29 15.08
C ARG A 325 26.82 18.08 14.32
N VAL A 326 27.07 19.30 14.78
CA VAL A 326 28.32 19.99 14.52
C VAL A 326 29.38 19.03 15.05
N ALA A 327 30.14 18.42 14.13
CA ALA A 327 31.25 17.56 14.46
C ALA A 327 32.35 18.41 15.12
N SER A 328 32.13 18.78 16.37
CA SER A 328 33.16 19.30 17.24
C SER A 328 33.60 18.16 18.14
N ARG A 329 34.87 17.77 17.94
CA ARG A 329 35.67 16.77 18.67
C ARG A 329 35.64 15.35 18.09
N LYS A 330 36.84 14.89 17.74
CA LYS A 330 37.19 13.47 17.59
C LYS A 330 36.81 12.75 18.88
N LEU A 331 35.76 11.95 18.86
CA LEU A 331 35.44 11.02 19.92
C LEU A 331 36.26 9.75 19.68
N SER A 332 37.26 9.51 20.52
CA SER A 332 37.87 8.19 20.65
C SER A 332 36.84 7.26 21.28
N ILE A 333 36.52 6.18 20.59
CA ILE A 333 35.62 5.13 21.07
C ILE A 333 36.36 4.34 22.15
N ALA A 334 35.91 4.49 23.40
CA ALA A 334 36.10 3.48 24.43
C ALA A 334 34.71 2.91 24.77
N SER A 335 34.55 1.60 24.55
CA SER A 335 33.30 0.89 24.82
C SER A 335 32.99 0.90 26.31
N ILE A 336 31.81 1.37 26.70
CA ILE A 336 31.25 1.09 28.03
C ILE A 336 30.02 0.19 27.82
N PRO A 337 30.06 -1.07 28.27
CA PRO A 337 28.90 -1.95 28.18
C PRO A 337 27.86 -1.55 29.24
N GLY A 338 26.60 -1.38 28.82
CA GLY A 338 25.45 -1.42 29.75
C GLY A 338 24.58 -0.17 29.92
N VAL A 339 24.68 0.87 29.08
CA VAL A 339 23.79 2.04 29.21
C VAL A 339 22.79 2.13 28.07
N LYS A 340 21.51 1.83 28.34
CA LYS A 340 20.38 2.15 27.47
C LYS A 340 19.91 3.58 27.76
N ILE A 341 20.09 4.48 26.80
CA ILE A 341 19.51 5.82 26.86
C ILE A 341 18.12 5.74 26.22
N LYS A 342 17.05 5.87 27.01
CA LYS A 342 15.69 6.08 26.50
C LYS A 342 15.52 7.58 26.25
N ILE A 343 15.39 7.96 24.98
CA ILE A 343 14.94 9.29 24.57
C ILE A 343 13.44 9.16 24.31
N ALA A 344 12.65 10.00 24.98
CA ALA A 344 11.21 10.07 24.78
C ALA A 344 10.92 10.78 23.44
N GLY A 345 10.66 10.00 22.40
CA GLY A 345 10.23 10.44 21.09
C GLY A 345 9.69 9.22 20.34
N TYR A 346 8.60 9.38 19.59
CA TYR A 346 7.93 8.30 18.86
C TYR A 346 8.94 7.52 18.01
N GLY A 347 9.11 6.23 18.30
CA GLY A 347 10.18 5.37 17.80
C GLY A 347 10.10 4.97 16.32
N HIS A 348 9.49 5.80 15.48
CA HIS A 348 9.39 5.59 14.03
C HIS A 348 10.34 6.47 13.20
N ASP A 349 11.10 7.36 13.87
CA ASP A 349 12.10 8.22 13.22
C ASP A 349 13.53 7.62 13.27
N GLU A 350 13.69 6.44 13.87
CA GLU A 350 14.97 5.74 13.96
C GLU A 350 14.99 4.62 12.90
N LEU A 351 15.87 4.77 11.90
CA LEU A 351 16.10 3.77 10.84
C LEU A 351 16.64 2.44 11.38
#